data_AF-A0A143PXE2-F1
#
_entry.id   AF-A0A143PXE2-F1
#
_cell.length_a   1.000
_cell.length_b   1.000
_cell.length_c   1.000
_cell.angle_alpha   90.00
_cell.angle_beta   90.00
_cell.angle_gamma   90.00
#
_symmetry.space_group_name_H-M   'P 1'
#
loop_
_entity.id
_entity.type
_entity.pdbx_description
1 polymer ?
#
loop_
_entity_poly.entity_id
_entity_poly.type
_entity_poly.pdbx_seq_one_letter_code
_entity_poly.pdbx_strand_id
1 'polypeptide(L)'
;MTPVRVAAAVAVVSLALWGCRDTPHSSRADGSAVEGLVEAKAGGDTGSGPTAVLYGRVIGSDHQAAPPADWQVRVTAEYEDGTDVAPRDRDSTGDLFAFKVVPGKRVRLYFEAVPYQASVTEFLDVNDERRYASRVPDVVMDRIRWTMALFANGNGEAFGRNLEGQAIVAEKTGSADVFRANLEFYRKASAKFPDCMRKLEEFERTPRAVALSRKAEARGVPVSLLKSLVMTPAELARAEPDTLRALAVNARVARTLRNEARRALEGPPAPVAPVAPAPLTSAGNTPRR
;
A
#
# COMPACT_ATOMS: atom_id res chain seq x y z
N MET A 1 38.66 -16.69 -20.77
CA MET A 1 38.18 -16.46 -19.39
C MET A 1 38.13 -14.96 -19.15
N THR A 2 36.94 -14.38 -19.17
CA THR A 2 36.68 -12.94 -19.00
C THR A 2 35.30 -12.81 -18.36
N PRO A 3 35.14 -12.17 -17.19
CA PRO A 3 33.83 -11.99 -16.60
C PRO A 3 33.14 -10.75 -17.17
N VAL A 4 31.91 -10.94 -17.64
CA VAL A 4 30.98 -9.88 -18.04
C VAL A 4 30.47 -9.18 -16.78
N ARG A 5 30.74 -7.87 -16.68
CA ARG A 5 30.14 -6.98 -15.68
C ARG A 5 28.74 -6.57 -16.17
N VAL A 6 27.70 -6.92 -15.43
CA VAL A 6 26.36 -6.34 -15.61
C VAL A 6 26.24 -5.19 -14.61
N ALA A 7 26.15 -3.97 -15.13
CA ALA A 7 25.89 -2.75 -14.37
C ALA A 7 24.41 -2.71 -13.97
N ALA A 8 24.12 -2.64 -12.67
CA ALA A 8 22.81 -2.37 -12.15
C ALA A 8 22.61 -0.84 -12.07
N ALA A 9 21.69 -0.32 -12.89
CA ALA A 9 21.19 1.04 -12.75
C ALA A 9 20.10 1.04 -11.67
N VAL A 10 20.41 1.60 -10.50
CA VAL A 10 19.44 1.92 -9.46
C VAL A 10 19.12 3.41 -9.60
N ALA A 11 17.92 3.73 -10.11
CA ALA A 11 17.41 5.08 -10.10
C ALA A 11 16.78 5.35 -8.73
N VAL A 12 17.45 6.18 -7.94
CA VAL A 12 16.92 6.81 -6.73
C VAL A 12 16.37 8.16 -7.13
N VAL A 13 15.08 8.41 -6.92
CA VAL A 13 14.50 9.76 -7.01
C VAL A 13 13.67 10.02 -5.76
N SER A 14 14.11 11.00 -4.97
CA SER A 14 13.27 12.06 -4.37
C SER A 14 13.98 12.76 -3.22
N LEU A 15 14.36 14.02 -3.44
CA LEU A 15 14.45 15.06 -2.40
C LEU A 15 14.67 16.41 -3.09
N ALA A 16 13.62 17.21 -3.17
CA ALA A 16 13.74 18.65 -3.39
C ALA A 16 12.75 19.36 -2.46
N LEU A 17 13.32 19.99 -1.43
CA LEU A 17 12.65 20.88 -0.50
C LEU A 17 12.61 22.31 -1.06
N TRP A 18 11.55 23.01 -0.66
CA TRP A 18 11.19 24.41 -0.85
C TRP A 18 12.32 25.45 -0.79
N GLY A 19 12.11 26.54 -1.54
CA GLY A 19 12.72 27.87 -1.39
C GLY A 19 11.67 28.97 -1.59
N CYS A 20 11.80 30.05 -0.82
CA CYS A 20 10.76 30.97 -0.33
C CYS A 20 10.39 32.21 -1.20
N ARG A 21 9.29 32.87 -0.76
CA ARG A 21 8.99 34.35 -0.75
C ARG A 21 8.51 35.00 -2.07
N ASP A 22 7.52 35.91 -2.13
CA ASP A 22 7.21 37.10 -1.31
C ASP A 22 5.73 37.62 -1.41
N THR A 23 5.14 38.01 -0.25
CA THR A 23 4.29 39.21 0.14
C THR A 23 3.04 39.69 -0.66
N PRO A 24 2.19 40.66 -0.16
CA PRO A 24 1.60 40.93 1.18
C PRO A 24 0.10 41.42 1.18
N HIS A 25 -0.45 41.66 2.41
CA HIS A 25 -1.58 42.56 2.82
C HIS A 25 -3.05 42.26 2.44
N SER A 26 -3.95 42.12 3.44
CA SER A 26 -4.79 43.23 3.96
C SER A 26 -5.91 42.77 4.94
N SER A 27 -6.06 43.58 6.00
CA SER A 27 -7.18 43.84 6.93
C SER A 27 -8.52 43.05 6.94
N ARG A 28 -8.85 42.51 8.12
CA ARG A 28 -9.91 42.92 9.08
C ARG A 28 -11.36 43.17 8.56
N ALA A 29 -12.33 42.41 9.07
CA ALA A 29 -13.57 42.92 9.71
C ALA A 29 -14.49 41.79 10.22
N ASP A 30 -15.15 42.10 11.33
CA ASP A 30 -16.14 41.36 12.12
C ASP A 30 -17.47 41.05 11.40
N GLY A 31 -18.28 40.14 11.95
CA GLY A 31 -19.72 40.15 11.67
C GLY A 31 -20.51 38.87 11.98
N SER A 32 -20.97 38.77 13.23
CA SER A 32 -22.24 38.21 13.75
C SER A 32 -23.14 37.26 12.92
N ALA A 33 -23.63 36.25 13.65
CA ALA A 33 -24.68 35.26 13.37
C ALA A 33 -25.98 35.76 12.74
N VAL A 34 -26.74 34.86 12.08
CA VAL A 34 -28.14 34.46 12.38
C VAL A 34 -28.49 33.11 11.69
N GLU A 35 -29.29 32.34 12.42
CA GLU A 35 -30.12 31.15 12.21
C GLU A 35 -30.53 30.70 10.78
N GLY A 36 -30.54 29.37 10.60
CA GLY A 36 -31.73 28.60 10.24
C GLY A 36 -32.27 28.66 8.80
N LEU A 37 -31.89 27.68 7.97
CA LEU A 37 -32.80 27.20 6.91
C LEU A 37 -32.64 25.69 6.69
N VAL A 38 -33.80 25.03 6.71
CA VAL A 38 -34.05 23.61 6.46
C VAL A 38 -33.96 23.32 4.96
N GLU A 39 -33.61 22.06 4.64
CA GLU A 39 -33.75 21.38 3.34
C GLU A 39 -32.90 21.85 2.15
N ALA A 40 -31.89 21.04 1.83
CA ALA A 40 -31.89 20.30 0.56
C ALA A 40 -30.88 19.16 0.64
N LYS A 41 -31.39 17.93 0.60
CA LYS A 41 -30.66 16.73 0.24
C LYS A 41 -30.23 16.88 -1.23
N ALA A 42 -29.10 17.55 -1.46
CA ALA A 42 -28.48 17.60 -2.78
C ALA A 42 -27.85 16.22 -3.05
N GLY A 43 -28.66 15.31 -3.57
CA GLY A 43 -28.17 14.32 -4.52
C GLY A 43 -27.63 15.08 -5.72
N GLY A 44 -26.35 15.46 -5.64
CA GLY A 44 -25.64 16.12 -6.72
C GLY A 44 -25.29 15.09 -7.77
N ASP A 45 -26.18 14.92 -8.75
CA ASP A 45 -25.79 14.51 -10.10
C ASP A 45 -24.99 15.68 -10.71
N THR A 46 -23.76 15.86 -10.25
CA THR A 46 -22.85 16.87 -10.78
C THR A 46 -22.22 16.30 -12.04
N GLY A 47 -22.85 16.61 -13.18
CA GLY A 47 -22.23 16.73 -14.50
C GLY A 47 -21.26 15.62 -14.88
N SER A 48 -21.73 14.69 -15.72
CA SER A 48 -20.88 13.80 -16.51
C SER A 48 -20.03 14.61 -17.50
N GLY A 49 -19.04 15.34 -17.00
CA GLY A 49 -17.89 15.76 -17.79
C GLY A 49 -17.19 14.53 -18.37
N PRO A 50 -16.35 14.70 -19.41
CA PRO A 50 -15.58 13.59 -19.94
C PRO A 50 -14.80 12.93 -18.80
N THR A 51 -14.87 11.60 -18.72
CA THR A 51 -14.09 10.81 -17.75
C THR A 51 -13.12 9.92 -18.50
N ALA A 52 -11.89 9.83 -17.98
CA ALA A 52 -10.89 8.88 -18.44
C ALA A 52 -10.73 7.77 -17.39
N VAL A 53 -10.30 6.59 -17.83
CA VAL A 53 -9.99 5.46 -16.94
C VAL A 53 -8.49 5.33 -16.79
N LEU A 54 -7.96 5.58 -15.59
CA LEU A 54 -6.61 5.13 -15.25
C LEU A 54 -6.69 3.67 -14.84
N TYR A 55 -5.86 2.81 -15.41
CA TYR A 55 -5.79 1.41 -15.00
C TYR A 55 -4.36 0.92 -14.99
N GLY A 56 -4.08 -0.08 -14.18
CA GLY A 56 -2.73 -0.62 -14.08
C GLY A 56 -2.70 -1.91 -13.30
N ARG A 57 -1.47 -2.41 -13.15
CA ARG A 57 -1.17 -3.61 -12.40
C ARG A 57 -0.37 -3.26 -11.15
N VAL A 58 -0.67 -3.92 -10.04
CA VAL A 58 0.11 -3.87 -8.81
C VAL A 58 0.46 -5.28 -8.37
N ILE A 59 1.74 -5.56 -8.24
CA ILE A 59 2.28 -6.87 -7.89
C ILE A 59 3.12 -6.78 -6.61
N GLY A 60 3.03 -7.81 -5.77
CA GLY A 60 3.96 -7.98 -4.67
C GLY A 60 5.35 -8.36 -5.19
N SER A 61 6.38 -7.87 -4.51
CA SER A 61 7.77 -8.13 -4.87
C SER A 61 8.10 -9.64 -4.88
N ASP A 62 7.42 -10.45 -4.07
CA ASP A 62 7.52 -11.92 -4.02
C ASP A 62 6.45 -12.65 -4.85
N HIS A 63 5.74 -11.93 -5.72
CA HIS A 63 4.62 -12.43 -6.52
C HIS A 63 4.78 -12.10 -8.02
N GLN A 64 6.02 -11.92 -8.49
CA GLN A 64 6.28 -11.47 -9.86
C GLN A 64 5.81 -12.45 -10.95
N ALA A 65 5.79 -13.76 -10.65
CA ALA A 65 5.33 -14.77 -11.58
C ALA A 65 3.80 -14.94 -11.58
N ALA A 66 3.20 -15.04 -10.40
CA ALA A 66 1.75 -15.15 -10.22
C ALA A 66 1.35 -14.63 -8.83
N PRO A 67 0.45 -13.62 -8.74
CA PRO A 67 -0.11 -13.20 -7.47
C PRO A 67 -1.05 -14.27 -6.89
N PRO A 68 -1.10 -14.44 -5.55
CA PRO A 68 -2.12 -15.25 -4.90
C PRO A 68 -3.53 -14.87 -5.36
N ALA A 69 -4.46 -15.82 -5.41
CA ALA A 69 -5.84 -15.57 -5.83
C ALA A 69 -6.57 -14.55 -4.93
N ASP A 70 -6.12 -14.43 -3.68
CA ASP A 70 -6.59 -13.47 -2.69
C ASP A 70 -5.66 -12.25 -2.55
N TRP A 71 -4.74 -12.03 -3.50
CA TRP A 71 -3.91 -10.82 -3.57
C TRP A 71 -4.80 -9.61 -3.77
N GLN A 72 -4.68 -8.66 -2.83
CA GLN A 72 -5.44 -7.41 -2.87
C GLN A 72 -4.64 -6.27 -2.26
N VAL A 73 -4.71 -5.15 -2.95
CA VAL A 73 -4.07 -3.89 -2.60
C VAL A 73 -5.13 -2.83 -2.52
N ARG A 74 -5.15 -2.08 -1.42
CA ARG A 74 -5.96 -0.86 -1.36
C ARG A 74 -5.25 0.22 -2.16
N VAL A 75 -5.95 0.77 -3.13
CA VAL A 75 -5.47 1.86 -3.96
C VAL A 75 -6.29 3.10 -3.63
N THR A 76 -5.62 4.22 -3.38
CA THR A 76 -6.25 5.53 -3.15
C THR A 76 -5.75 6.51 -4.20
N ALA A 77 -6.63 7.38 -4.70
CA ALA A 77 -6.30 8.35 -5.74
C ALA A 77 -6.65 9.78 -5.31
N GLU A 78 -5.69 10.70 -5.48
CA GLU A 78 -5.78 12.12 -5.12
C GLU A 78 -5.30 12.94 -6.34
N TYR A 79 -6.00 14.02 -6.66
CA TYR A 79 -5.54 15.00 -7.64
C TYR A 79 -4.42 15.87 -7.06
N GLU A 80 -3.62 16.51 -7.92
CA GLU A 80 -2.54 17.41 -7.49
C GLU A 80 -3.01 18.60 -6.65
N ASP A 81 -4.25 19.07 -6.87
CA ASP A 81 -4.89 20.13 -6.09
C ASP A 81 -5.32 19.68 -4.67
N GLY A 82 -5.07 18.41 -4.31
CA GLY A 82 -5.44 17.82 -3.03
C GLY A 82 -6.89 17.34 -2.95
N THR A 83 -7.66 17.44 -4.04
CA THR A 83 -9.02 16.91 -4.11
C THR A 83 -9.01 15.40 -4.33
N ASP A 84 -9.96 14.69 -3.71
CA ASP A 84 -10.08 13.24 -3.89
C ASP A 84 -10.65 12.90 -5.28
N VAL A 85 -10.15 11.83 -5.89
CA VAL A 85 -10.82 11.18 -7.04
C VAL A 85 -12.10 10.49 -6.54
N ALA A 86 -13.13 10.35 -7.37
CA ALA A 86 -14.36 9.61 -7.02
C ALA A 86 -14.42 8.25 -7.76
N PRO A 87 -14.52 7.11 -7.06
CA PRO A 87 -14.34 6.94 -5.62
C PRO A 87 -12.90 7.22 -5.18
N ARG A 88 -12.72 7.66 -3.93
CA ARG A 88 -11.40 8.02 -3.36
C ARG A 88 -10.46 6.84 -3.33
N ASP A 89 -11.00 5.70 -2.91
CA ASP A 89 -10.25 4.48 -2.72
C ASP A 89 -11.03 3.26 -3.21
N ARG A 90 -10.29 2.19 -3.49
CA ARG A 90 -10.84 0.88 -3.83
C ARG A 90 -9.82 -0.21 -3.60
N ASP A 91 -10.30 -1.43 -3.39
CA ASP A 91 -9.45 -2.62 -3.46
C ASP A 91 -9.18 -3.01 -4.91
N SER A 92 -7.97 -3.48 -5.19
CA SER A 92 -7.62 -4.11 -6.46
C SER A 92 -8.43 -5.40 -6.66
N THR A 93 -8.66 -5.76 -7.92
CA THR A 93 -9.24 -7.06 -8.31
C THR A 93 -8.11 -7.96 -8.76
N GLY A 94 -7.61 -8.79 -7.84
CA GLY A 94 -6.34 -9.48 -8.03
C GLY A 94 -5.20 -8.46 -8.06
N ASP A 95 -4.41 -8.49 -9.11
CA ASP A 95 -3.33 -7.53 -9.36
C ASP A 95 -3.76 -6.29 -10.16
N LEU A 96 -5.03 -6.17 -10.59
CA LEU A 96 -5.49 -5.04 -11.40
C LEU A 96 -6.22 -3.98 -10.58
N PHE A 97 -6.02 -2.72 -10.93
CA PHE A 97 -6.80 -1.59 -10.42
C PHE A 97 -7.26 -0.68 -11.56
N ALA A 98 -8.33 0.08 -11.31
CA ALA A 98 -8.80 1.10 -12.24
C ALA A 98 -9.45 2.28 -11.48
N PHE A 99 -9.32 3.51 -11.96
CA PHE A 99 -10.00 4.70 -11.44
C PHE A 99 -10.61 5.48 -12.58
N LYS A 100 -11.82 6.01 -12.36
CA LYS A 100 -12.38 7.05 -13.22
C LYS A 100 -11.84 8.40 -12.74
N VAL A 101 -11.26 9.16 -13.65
CA VAL A 101 -10.62 10.44 -13.35
C VAL A 101 -11.06 11.50 -14.37
N VAL A 102 -10.88 12.76 -14.00
CA VAL A 102 -11.13 13.90 -14.88
C VAL A 102 -9.91 14.13 -15.77
N PRO A 103 -10.06 14.19 -17.11
CA PRO A 103 -9.00 14.57 -18.04
C PRO A 103 -8.44 15.97 -17.74
N GLY A 104 -7.18 16.20 -18.10
CA GLY A 104 -6.46 17.46 -17.89
C GLY A 104 -6.00 17.71 -16.45
N LYS A 105 -6.28 16.78 -15.51
CA LYS A 105 -5.74 16.82 -14.15
C LYS A 105 -4.55 15.86 -13.99
N ARG A 106 -3.73 16.13 -12.98
CA ARG A 106 -2.66 15.22 -12.55
C ARG A 106 -3.12 14.41 -11.34
N VAL A 107 -2.84 13.11 -11.35
CA VAL A 107 -3.31 12.16 -10.32
C VAL A 107 -2.13 11.48 -9.65
N ARG A 108 -2.18 11.35 -8.33
CA ARG A 108 -1.25 10.54 -7.54
C ARG A 108 -1.99 9.34 -6.97
N LEU A 109 -1.35 8.18 -7.05
CA LEU A 109 -1.89 6.93 -6.54
C LEU A 109 -1.08 6.46 -5.33
N TYR A 110 -1.78 6.00 -4.30
CA TYR A 110 -1.22 5.41 -3.09
C TYR A 110 -1.63 3.94 -3.01
N PHE A 111 -0.68 3.06 -2.71
CA PHE A 111 -0.86 1.62 -2.70
C PHE A 111 -0.50 1.05 -1.34
N GLU A 112 -1.42 0.30 -0.74
CA GLU A 112 -1.26 -0.22 0.61
C GLU A 112 -1.76 -1.67 0.71
N ALA A 113 -0.91 -2.53 1.26
CA ALA A 113 -1.20 -3.94 1.44
C ALA A 113 -0.42 -4.46 2.65
N VAL A 114 -0.95 -5.50 3.29
CA VAL A 114 -0.24 -6.24 4.34
C VAL A 114 0.41 -7.47 3.69
N PRO A 115 1.69 -7.80 3.96
CA PRO A 115 2.69 -7.12 4.78
C PRO A 115 3.71 -6.32 3.94
N TYR A 116 3.22 -5.32 3.19
CA TYR A 116 4.02 -4.57 2.22
C TYR A 116 4.23 -3.14 2.65
N GLN A 117 5.36 -2.57 2.26
CA GLN A 117 5.59 -1.14 2.38
C GLN A 117 4.61 -0.39 1.47
N ALA A 118 4.00 0.68 1.98
CA ALA A 118 3.16 1.55 1.16
C ALA A 118 3.99 2.16 0.03
N SER A 119 3.41 2.18 -1.17
CA SER A 119 4.02 2.73 -2.38
C SER A 119 3.19 3.90 -2.89
N VAL A 120 3.86 4.86 -3.54
CA VAL A 120 3.23 6.08 -4.06
C VAL A 120 3.78 6.33 -5.46
N THR A 121 2.92 6.58 -6.44
CA THR A 121 3.39 6.99 -7.77
C THR A 121 3.80 8.44 -7.77
N GLU A 122 4.64 8.82 -8.74
CA GLU A 122 4.71 10.21 -9.17
C GLU A 122 3.35 10.68 -9.70
N PHE A 123 3.20 12.00 -9.86
CA PHE A 123 1.99 12.56 -10.46
C PHE A 123 1.89 12.13 -11.93
N LEU A 124 0.78 11.47 -12.25
CA LEU A 124 0.44 10.98 -13.57
C LEU A 124 -0.42 12.01 -14.29
N ASP A 125 0.01 12.43 -15.47
CA ASP A 125 -0.76 13.36 -16.28
C ASP A 125 -1.90 12.64 -17.01
N VAL A 126 -3.14 13.09 -16.78
CA VAL A 126 -4.33 12.56 -17.49
C VAL A 126 -4.58 13.41 -18.74
N ASN A 127 -3.60 13.47 -19.64
CA ASN A 127 -3.63 14.42 -20.77
C ASN A 127 -4.34 13.91 -22.03
N ASP A 128 -4.65 12.62 -22.13
CA ASP A 128 -5.06 12.03 -23.41
C ASP A 128 -6.59 11.94 -23.54
N GLU A 129 -7.21 13.02 -24.02
CA GLU A 129 -8.64 13.03 -24.40
C GLU A 129 -8.98 12.00 -25.49
N ARG A 130 -7.98 11.54 -26.26
CA ARG A 130 -8.19 10.56 -27.36
C ARG A 130 -8.23 9.12 -26.85
N ARG A 131 -7.68 8.84 -25.68
CA ARG A 131 -7.71 7.52 -25.05
C ARG A 131 -8.50 7.64 -23.75
N TYR A 132 -9.78 7.29 -23.82
CA TYR A 132 -10.66 7.11 -22.66
C TYR A 132 -10.12 6.13 -21.60
N ALA A 133 -8.96 5.49 -21.84
CA ALA A 133 -8.22 4.72 -20.85
C ALA A 133 -6.69 4.93 -20.98
N SER A 134 -6.04 5.29 -19.87
CA SER A 134 -4.57 5.41 -19.76
C SER A 134 -4.01 4.33 -18.86
N ARG A 135 -3.03 3.58 -19.38
CA ARG A 135 -2.34 2.54 -18.63
C ARG A 135 -1.24 3.18 -17.77
N VAL A 136 -1.28 2.93 -16.47
CA VAL A 136 -0.21 3.25 -15.51
C VAL A 136 0.88 2.18 -15.59
N PRO A 137 2.17 2.54 -15.46
CA PRO A 137 3.24 1.56 -15.30
C PRO A 137 2.94 0.57 -14.17
N ASP A 138 3.38 -0.68 -14.32
CA ASP A 138 3.16 -1.71 -13.31
C ASP A 138 3.89 -1.31 -12.01
N VAL A 139 3.16 -1.36 -10.88
CA VAL A 139 3.68 -1.00 -9.57
C VAL A 139 4.13 -2.27 -8.85
N VAL A 140 5.39 -2.29 -8.39
CA VAL A 140 5.91 -3.35 -7.52
C VAL A 140 5.86 -2.87 -6.07
N MET A 141 5.14 -3.58 -5.21
CA MET A 141 5.12 -3.33 -3.78
C MET A 141 6.19 -4.17 -3.09
N ASP A 142 7.09 -3.53 -2.34
CA ASP A 142 8.14 -4.23 -1.60
C ASP A 142 7.60 -4.85 -0.31
N ARG A 143 7.81 -6.16 -0.16
CA ARG A 143 7.48 -6.86 1.08
C ARG A 143 8.40 -6.34 2.20
N ILE A 144 7.84 -6.03 3.36
CA ILE A 144 8.57 -5.37 4.47
C ILE A 144 9.87 -6.10 4.86
N ARG A 145 9.86 -7.44 4.82
CA ARG A 145 11.06 -8.25 5.10
C ARG A 145 12.25 -7.90 4.19
N TRP A 146 11.99 -7.52 2.93
CA TRP A 146 13.02 -7.15 1.95
C TRP A 146 13.39 -5.68 2.09
N THR A 147 12.43 -4.80 2.35
CA THR A 147 12.71 -3.41 2.74
C THR A 147 13.67 -3.37 3.92
N MET A 148 13.50 -4.24 4.91
CA MET A 148 14.41 -4.30 6.07
C MET A 148 15.84 -4.70 5.72
N ALA A 149 16.07 -5.40 4.61
CA ALA A 149 17.42 -5.68 4.13
C ALA A 149 18.16 -4.38 3.75
N LEU A 150 17.44 -3.35 3.29
CA LEU A 150 18.00 -2.02 3.00
C LEU A 150 18.48 -1.29 4.28
N PHE A 151 17.88 -1.63 5.42
CA PHE A 151 18.23 -1.08 6.74
C PHE A 151 19.15 -2.00 7.55
N ALA A 152 19.52 -3.16 7.03
CA ALA A 152 20.28 -4.19 7.74
C ALA A 152 21.66 -3.72 8.24
N ASN A 153 22.21 -2.67 7.64
CA ASN A 153 23.47 -2.03 8.07
C ASN A 153 23.30 -1.07 9.26
N GLY A 154 22.19 -1.16 10.02
CA GLY A 154 21.98 -0.34 11.23
C GLY A 154 21.57 1.11 10.95
N ASN A 155 20.99 1.41 9.78
CA ASN A 155 20.56 2.77 9.45
C ASN A 155 19.19 3.11 10.08
N GLY A 156 19.17 3.22 11.42
CA GLY A 156 17.96 3.53 12.19
C GLY A 156 17.32 4.86 11.80
N GLU A 157 18.10 5.88 11.42
CA GLU A 157 17.54 7.17 10.99
C GLU A 157 16.79 7.08 9.65
N ALA A 158 17.32 6.34 8.68
CA ALA A 158 16.60 6.10 7.43
C ALA A 158 15.33 5.27 7.66
N PHE A 159 15.40 4.29 8.57
CA PHE A 159 14.23 3.54 9.00
C PHE A 159 13.17 4.43 9.67
N GLY A 160 13.58 5.33 10.57
CA GLY A 160 12.68 6.30 11.21
C GLY A 160 12.00 7.22 10.19
N ARG A 161 12.74 7.74 9.20
CA ARG A 161 12.16 8.52 8.09
C ARG A 161 11.19 7.69 7.25
N ASN A 162 11.48 6.41 7.05
CA ASN A 162 10.57 5.50 6.36
C ASN A 162 9.25 5.35 7.13
N LEU A 163 9.30 5.07 8.44
CA LEU A 163 8.11 4.97 9.29
C LEU A 163 7.26 6.25 9.23
N GLU A 164 7.90 7.41 9.29
CA GLU A 164 7.21 8.69 9.19
C GLU A 164 6.50 8.88 7.83
N GLY A 165 7.18 8.53 6.74
CA GLY A 165 6.59 8.55 5.40
C GLY A 165 5.39 7.60 5.27
N GLN A 166 5.49 6.40 5.84
CA GLN A 166 4.40 5.43 5.88
C GLN A 166 3.20 5.95 6.69
N ALA A 167 3.46 6.64 7.81
CA ALA A 167 2.42 7.23 8.64
C ALA A 167 1.68 8.37 7.92
N ILE A 168 2.41 9.21 7.19
CA ILE A 168 1.83 10.28 6.36
C ILE A 168 0.90 9.70 5.29
N VAL A 169 1.34 8.62 4.61
CA VAL A 169 0.49 7.93 3.63
C VAL A 169 -0.78 7.42 4.32
N ALA A 170 -0.66 6.78 5.48
CA ALA A 170 -1.80 6.23 6.19
C ALA A 170 -2.80 7.28 6.69
N GLU A 171 -2.32 8.46 7.07
CA GLU A 171 -3.17 9.62 7.38
C GLU A 171 -3.92 10.10 6.14
N LYS A 172 -3.23 10.22 5.00
CA LYS A 172 -3.78 10.67 3.72
C LYS A 172 -4.78 9.69 3.13
N THR A 173 -4.55 8.39 3.20
CA THR A 173 -5.45 7.38 2.63
C THR A 173 -6.51 6.91 3.61
N GLY A 174 -6.37 7.28 4.88
CA GLY A 174 -7.20 6.77 5.96
C GLY A 174 -7.11 5.25 5.97
N SER A 175 -5.92 4.69 6.11
CA SER A 175 -5.62 3.24 6.12
C SER A 175 -4.95 2.81 7.42
N ALA A 176 -5.28 3.48 8.52
CA ALA A 176 -4.64 3.29 9.82
C ALA A 176 -4.57 1.80 10.27
N ASP A 177 -5.56 0.98 9.88
CA ASP A 177 -5.58 -0.46 10.08
C ASP A 177 -4.47 -1.21 9.34
N VAL A 178 -4.22 -0.89 8.06
CA VAL A 178 -3.13 -1.47 7.26
C VAL A 178 -1.78 -1.03 7.83
N PHE A 179 -1.64 0.26 8.12
CA PHE A 179 -0.41 0.80 8.71
C PHE A 179 -0.08 0.13 10.06
N ARG A 180 -1.06 0.03 10.95
CA ARG A 180 -0.84 -0.57 12.27
C ARG A 180 -0.49 -2.05 12.17
N ALA A 181 -1.08 -2.79 11.24
CA ALA A 181 -0.68 -4.18 10.96
C ALA A 181 0.77 -4.26 10.47
N ASN A 182 1.16 -3.39 9.53
CA ASN A 182 2.52 -3.33 9.00
C ASN A 182 3.57 -2.98 10.06
N LEU A 183 3.24 -2.20 11.09
CA LEU A 183 4.16 -1.95 12.22
C LEU A 183 4.58 -3.24 12.94
N GLU A 184 3.71 -4.24 13.07
CA GLU A 184 4.11 -5.52 13.66
C GLU A 184 5.05 -6.30 12.73
N PHE A 185 4.87 -6.22 11.42
CA PHE A 185 5.79 -6.82 10.46
C PHE A 185 7.16 -6.13 10.50
N TYR A 186 7.18 -4.79 10.61
CA TYR A 186 8.40 -4.04 10.87
C TYR A 186 9.05 -4.45 12.19
N ARG A 187 8.29 -4.57 13.28
CA ARG A 187 8.81 -5.03 14.58
C ARG A 187 9.50 -6.38 14.47
N LYS A 188 8.84 -7.37 13.85
CA LYS A 188 9.41 -8.71 13.66
C LYS A 188 10.67 -8.67 12.80
N ALA A 189 10.65 -7.93 11.69
CA ALA A 189 11.77 -7.86 10.77
C ALA A 189 12.95 -7.04 11.35
N SER A 190 12.67 -6.07 12.21
CA SER A 190 13.66 -5.25 12.91
C SER A 190 14.26 -5.90 14.15
N ALA A 191 13.73 -7.02 14.64
CA ALA A 191 14.12 -7.63 15.91
C ALA A 191 15.63 -7.90 16.07
N LYS A 192 16.35 -8.09 14.95
CA LYS A 192 17.81 -8.32 14.93
C LYS A 192 18.65 -7.04 14.81
N PHE A 193 18.01 -5.88 14.70
CA PHE A 193 18.65 -4.58 14.45
C PHE A 193 18.27 -3.58 15.56
N PRO A 194 19.07 -3.46 16.63
CA PRO A 194 18.73 -2.66 17.81
C PRO A 194 18.37 -1.21 17.51
N ASP A 195 19.09 -0.56 16.59
CA ASP A 195 18.79 0.84 16.21
C ASP A 195 17.44 1.00 15.51
N CYS A 196 17.05 0.04 14.68
CA CYS A 196 15.73 0.06 14.03
C CYS A 196 14.63 -0.20 15.05
N MET A 197 14.84 -1.13 16.00
CA MET A 197 13.91 -1.37 17.11
C MET A 197 13.73 -0.14 17.99
N ARG A 198 14.83 0.52 18.38
CA ARG A 198 14.77 1.77 19.14
C ARG A 198 13.96 2.83 18.41
N LYS A 199 14.20 3.00 17.10
CA LYS A 199 13.47 3.98 16.26
C LYS A 199 12.00 3.64 16.10
N LEU A 200 11.65 2.36 16.00
CA LEU A 200 10.25 1.91 16.00
C LEU A 200 9.56 2.27 17.31
N GLU A 201 10.19 1.98 18.45
CA GLU A 201 9.63 2.27 19.77
C GLU A 201 9.54 3.77 20.06
N GLU A 202 10.51 4.56 19.60
CA GLU A 202 10.45 6.03 19.64
C GLU A 202 9.25 6.53 18.81
N PHE A 203 9.11 6.04 17.59
CA PHE A 203 8.00 6.40 16.69
C PHE A 203 6.64 6.06 17.31
N GLU A 204 6.46 4.88 17.89
CA GLU A 204 5.18 4.43 18.47
C GLU A 204 4.71 5.30 19.65
N ARG A 205 5.61 6.00 20.32
CA ARG A 205 5.28 6.94 21.41
C ARG A 205 4.91 8.33 20.91
N THR A 206 5.08 8.61 19.61
CA THR A 206 4.73 9.91 19.03
C THR A 206 3.20 10.12 19.03
N PRO A 207 2.73 11.38 19.13
CA PRO A 207 1.29 11.68 19.02
C PRO A 207 0.64 11.13 17.75
N ARG A 208 1.37 11.15 16.63
CA ARG A 208 0.93 10.63 15.33
C ARG A 208 0.69 9.12 15.37
N ALA A 209 1.66 8.35 15.87
CA ALA A 209 1.51 6.89 15.97
C ALA A 209 0.37 6.48 16.93
N VAL A 210 0.22 7.21 18.05
CA VAL A 210 -0.89 7.01 18.99
C VAL A 210 -2.24 7.29 18.31
N ALA A 211 -2.34 8.39 17.56
CA ALA A 211 -3.56 8.74 16.84
C ALA A 211 -3.93 7.70 15.77
N LEU A 212 -2.95 7.22 14.99
CA LEU A 212 -3.16 6.15 14.01
C LEU A 212 -3.57 4.84 14.68
N SER A 213 -2.97 4.48 15.81
CA SER A 213 -3.36 3.28 16.57
C SER A 213 -4.80 3.35 17.04
N ARG A 214 -5.24 4.49 17.59
CA ARG A 214 -6.65 4.70 17.98
C ARG A 214 -7.61 4.63 16.79
N LYS A 215 -7.21 5.17 15.63
CA LYS A 215 -8.01 5.08 14.39
C LYS A 215 -8.12 3.63 13.90
N ALA A 216 -7.07 2.82 14.03
CA ALA A 216 -7.10 1.40 13.70
C ALA A 216 -8.04 0.61 14.64
N GLU A 217 -7.96 0.88 15.95
CA GLU A 217 -8.84 0.27 16.95
C GLU A 217 -10.31 0.62 16.71
N ALA A 218 -10.62 1.87 16.36
CA ALA A 218 -11.98 2.30 16.02
C ALA A 218 -12.56 1.55 14.80
N ARG A 219 -11.70 1.01 13.92
CA ARG A 219 -12.08 0.16 12.79
C ARG A 219 -12.23 -1.32 13.15
N GLY A 220 -12.06 -1.67 14.42
CA GLY A 220 -12.15 -3.04 14.90
C GLY A 220 -10.91 -3.87 14.57
N VAL A 221 -9.73 -3.22 14.51
CA VAL A 221 -8.43 -3.90 14.58
C VAL A 221 -7.88 -3.75 16.00
N PRO A 222 -8.13 -4.70 16.91
CA PRO A 222 -7.52 -4.67 18.22
C PRO A 222 -6.02 -4.88 18.07
N VAL A 223 -5.23 -4.02 18.73
CA VAL A 223 -3.77 -4.06 18.69
C VAL A 223 -3.21 -5.44 19.11
N SER A 224 -3.90 -6.15 20.00
CA SER A 224 -3.54 -7.51 20.40
C SER A 224 -3.54 -8.51 19.24
N LEU A 225 -4.48 -8.41 18.29
CA LEU A 225 -4.63 -9.41 17.22
C LEU A 225 -3.53 -9.32 16.15
N LEU A 226 -2.86 -8.17 16.06
CA LEU A 226 -1.86 -7.92 15.02
C LEU A 226 -0.55 -8.67 15.27
N LYS A 227 -0.22 -8.93 16.54
CA LYS A 227 0.95 -9.75 16.90
C LYS A 227 0.82 -11.18 16.38
N SER A 228 -0.40 -11.71 16.35
CA SER A 228 -0.67 -13.05 15.87
C SER A 228 -0.33 -13.14 14.38
N LEU A 229 -0.72 -12.18 13.54
CA LEU A 229 -0.46 -12.19 12.09
C LEU A 229 1.02 -12.29 11.69
N VAL A 230 1.93 -11.94 12.59
CA VAL A 230 3.38 -12.03 12.34
C VAL A 230 3.99 -13.32 12.90
N MET A 231 3.26 -14.17 13.61
CA MET A 231 3.74 -15.49 14.06
C MET A 231 3.87 -16.46 12.89
N THR A 232 4.57 -17.58 13.09
CA THR A 232 4.48 -18.67 12.10
C THR A 232 3.07 -19.25 12.09
N PRO A 233 2.53 -19.72 10.95
CA PRO A 233 1.17 -20.27 10.93
C PRO A 233 0.95 -21.43 11.91
N ALA A 234 2.00 -22.21 12.22
CA ALA A 234 1.95 -23.30 13.20
C ALA A 234 1.88 -22.83 14.66
N GLU A 235 2.47 -21.67 15.00
CA GLU A 235 2.34 -21.04 16.33
C GLU A 235 0.96 -20.38 16.45
N LEU A 236 0.53 -19.75 15.37
CA LEU A 236 -0.70 -19.00 15.26
C LEU A 236 -1.96 -19.85 15.44
N ALA A 237 -2.04 -20.98 14.73
CA ALA A 237 -3.17 -21.91 14.84
C ALA A 237 -3.31 -22.51 16.25
N ARG A 238 -2.22 -22.52 17.03
CA ARG A 238 -2.20 -23.01 18.41
C ARG A 238 -2.52 -21.92 19.45
N ALA A 239 -2.04 -20.69 19.24
CA ALA A 239 -2.13 -19.65 20.25
C ALA A 239 -3.47 -18.91 20.25
N GLU A 240 -3.97 -18.49 19.07
CA GLU A 240 -5.11 -17.56 19.01
C GLU A 240 -6.05 -17.77 17.79
N PRO A 241 -6.60 -18.97 17.57
CA PRO A 241 -7.43 -19.25 16.39
C PRO A 241 -8.72 -18.41 16.32
N ASP A 242 -9.39 -18.15 17.44
CA ASP A 242 -10.67 -17.42 17.45
C ASP A 242 -10.51 -15.93 17.13
N THR A 243 -9.42 -15.34 17.61
CA THR A 243 -8.98 -13.97 17.27
C THR A 243 -8.87 -13.78 15.77
N LEU A 244 -8.25 -14.71 15.07
CA LEU A 244 -8.03 -14.60 13.63
C LEU A 244 -9.30 -14.83 12.84
N ARG A 245 -10.18 -15.72 13.32
CA ARG A 245 -11.51 -15.91 12.74
C ARG A 245 -12.31 -14.62 12.85
N ALA A 246 -12.29 -13.96 14.01
CA ALA A 246 -12.96 -12.68 14.21
C ALA A 246 -12.40 -11.59 13.27
N LEU A 247 -11.07 -11.52 13.12
CA LEU A 247 -10.45 -10.57 12.19
C LEU A 247 -10.81 -10.86 10.73
N ALA A 248 -10.76 -12.13 10.31
CA ALA A 248 -11.04 -12.58 8.95
C ALA A 248 -12.45 -12.20 8.46
N VAL A 249 -13.43 -12.16 9.35
CA VAL A 249 -14.84 -11.85 9.02
C VAL A 249 -15.24 -10.39 9.26
N ASN A 250 -14.38 -9.59 9.90
CA ASN A 250 -14.72 -8.20 10.24
C ASN A 250 -14.74 -7.28 9.02
N ALA A 251 -15.93 -6.97 8.49
CA ALA A 251 -16.11 -6.15 7.29
C ALA A 251 -15.58 -4.71 7.41
N ARG A 252 -15.34 -4.20 8.63
CA ARG A 252 -14.77 -2.85 8.86
C ARG A 252 -13.27 -2.80 8.61
N VAL A 253 -12.62 -3.96 8.54
CA VAL A 253 -11.18 -4.10 8.39
C VAL A 253 -10.81 -4.25 6.92
N ALA A 254 -9.71 -3.62 6.51
CA ALA A 254 -9.15 -3.72 5.17
C ALA A 254 -9.07 -5.18 4.71
N ARG A 255 -9.47 -5.41 3.45
CA ARG A 255 -9.60 -6.77 2.92
C ARG A 255 -8.26 -7.50 2.87
N THR A 256 -7.17 -6.80 2.56
CA THR A 256 -5.80 -7.33 2.63
C THR A 256 -5.47 -7.95 4.00
N LEU A 257 -5.89 -7.31 5.10
CA LEU A 257 -5.67 -7.78 6.46
C LEU A 257 -6.53 -9.01 6.79
N ARG A 258 -7.79 -9.02 6.32
CA ARG A 258 -8.67 -10.20 6.42
C ARG A 258 -8.12 -11.40 5.65
N ASN A 259 -7.54 -11.17 4.48
CA ASN A 259 -6.94 -12.22 3.66
C ASN A 259 -5.74 -12.82 4.38
N GLU A 260 -4.88 -12.00 4.97
CA GLU A 260 -3.78 -12.50 5.80
C GLU A 260 -4.26 -13.30 7.01
N ALA A 261 -5.30 -12.85 7.71
CA ALA A 261 -5.87 -13.63 8.82
C ALA A 261 -6.37 -15.02 8.37
N ARG A 262 -6.99 -15.10 7.19
CA ARG A 262 -7.44 -16.37 6.59
C ARG A 262 -6.26 -17.26 6.20
N ARG A 263 -5.26 -16.73 5.50
CA ARG A 263 -4.02 -17.46 5.17
C ARG A 263 -3.34 -18.02 6.41
N ALA A 264 -3.31 -17.22 7.47
CA ALA A 264 -2.69 -17.60 8.72
C ALA A 264 -3.47 -18.76 9.40
N LEU A 265 -4.80 -18.77 9.32
CA LEU A 265 -5.66 -19.89 9.77
C LEU A 265 -5.53 -21.16 8.92
N GLU A 266 -5.36 -21.03 7.61
CA GLU A 266 -5.23 -22.17 6.67
C GLU A 266 -3.89 -22.90 6.82
N GLY A 267 -2.87 -22.24 7.38
CA GLY A 267 -1.53 -22.78 7.51
C GLY A 267 -0.67 -22.52 6.26
N PRO A 268 0.60 -22.95 6.26
CA PRO A 268 1.42 -22.81 5.07
C PRO A 268 0.80 -23.66 3.93
N PRO A 269 0.79 -23.16 2.68
CA PRO A 269 0.38 -23.99 1.56
C PRO A 269 1.23 -25.24 1.53
N ALA A 270 0.60 -26.39 1.21
CA ALA A 270 1.33 -27.63 1.04
C ALA A 270 2.51 -27.39 0.07
N PRO A 271 3.71 -27.94 0.34
CA PRO A 271 4.83 -27.79 -0.58
C PRO A 271 4.38 -28.27 -1.96
N VAL A 272 4.44 -27.36 -2.94
CA VAL A 272 4.15 -27.70 -4.32
C VAL A 272 5.16 -28.77 -4.72
N ALA A 273 4.68 -29.98 -4.96
CA ALA A 273 5.53 -31.07 -5.43
C ALA A 273 6.28 -30.57 -6.68
N PRO A 274 7.59 -30.82 -6.80
CA PRO A 274 8.34 -30.39 -7.98
C PRO A 274 7.61 -30.92 -9.21
N VAL A 275 7.21 -30.01 -10.09
CA VAL A 275 6.67 -30.37 -11.40
C VAL A 275 7.73 -31.22 -12.06
N ALA A 276 7.44 -32.50 -12.24
CA ALA A 276 8.35 -33.41 -12.92
C ALA A 276 8.72 -32.78 -14.26
N PRO A 277 10.01 -32.71 -14.61
CA PRO A 277 10.42 -32.16 -15.90
C PRO A 277 9.64 -32.88 -16.99
N ALA A 278 8.98 -32.10 -17.85
CA ALA A 278 8.26 -32.65 -18.98
C ALA A 278 9.19 -33.61 -19.74
N PRO A 279 8.75 -34.82 -20.10
CA PRO A 279 9.59 -35.75 -20.83
C PRO A 279 10.07 -35.05 -22.10
N LEU A 280 11.40 -34.99 -22.26
CA LEU A 280 12.04 -34.56 -23.49
C LEU A 280 11.55 -35.48 -24.61
N THR A 281 10.53 -35.05 -25.35
CA THR A 281 10.19 -35.68 -26.62
C THR A 281 11.39 -35.47 -27.53
N SER A 282 12.16 -36.53 -27.75
CA SER A 282 13.27 -36.52 -28.69
C SER A 282 12.74 -36.08 -30.05
N ALA A 283 13.10 -34.88 -30.49
CA ALA A 283 12.88 -34.49 -31.86
C ALA A 283 13.61 -35.49 -32.75
N GLY A 284 12.84 -36.20 -33.57
CA GLY A 284 13.34 -37.20 -34.49
C GLY A 284 14.43 -36.61 -35.38
N ASN A 285 15.62 -37.21 -35.29
CA ASN A 285 16.71 -36.97 -36.21
C ASN A 285 16.26 -37.47 -37.58
N THR A 286 15.83 -36.56 -38.45
CA THR A 286 15.57 -36.88 -39.86
C THR A 286 16.79 -36.41 -40.64
N PRO A 287 17.64 -37.31 -41.17
CA PRO A 287 18.78 -36.88 -41.96
C PRO A 287 18.28 -36.32 -43.30
N ARG A 288 18.55 -35.04 -43.56
CA ARG A 288 18.56 -34.50 -44.93
C ARG A 288 19.93 -34.81 -45.53
N ARG A 289 19.87 -35.24 -46.80
CA ARG A 289 20.95 -35.68 -47.68
C ARG A 289 22.18 -34.78 -47.68
#